data_AF-A0AAU5C6S7-F1
#
_entry.id   AF-A0AAU5C6S7-F1
#
_cell.length_a   1.000
_cell.length_b   1.000
_cell.length_c   1.000
_cell.angle_alpha   90.00
_cell.angle_beta   90.00
_cell.angle_gamma   90.00
#
_symmetry.space_group_name_H-M   'P 1'
#
loop_
_entity.id
_entity.type
_entity.pdbx_description
1 polymer ?
#
loop_
_entity_poly.entity_id
_entity_poly.type
_entity_poly.pdbx_seq_one_letter_code
_entity_poly.pdbx_strand_id
1 'polypeptide(L)'
;MNAFAPRTPRHQDHGHADAHLRAELAELLPPPPVPELAPERDRDLRHTVLRTALASGDGAGVRPPRARRAGAKLRLGWIAAPVAACAVVAGAVVLAPQDPPAGSPGRISAGQQASPGAVQVLSRAALAAAAAPAPDALPEGYVYVRSLVAHAGRSAAGGSATLPPVHRREVWLSADGSRPGLLREPGSADIPLGAPLPVYELDHRGATPRKTTAGAEPPSVTNPTHAYVATLPTDPEALLRLIRDETRGRGDDGGDPDQRAFTAIGTLLAETWAPPKVTAALYEAAARIPGVTVLPSAKDAAGREGVAVARTAHGEQTQWIFDRTSSAFLGERTVLTATTSAGPSGTVLGVSAVLAKAAVGAPGELPGAPKG
;
A
#
# COMPACT_ATOMS: atom_id res chain seq x y z
N MET A 1 32.90 -57.49 54.65
CA MET A 1 32.90 -57.96 53.25
C MET A 1 31.48 -57.81 52.72
N ASN A 2 31.22 -56.73 51.98
CA ASN A 2 30.26 -56.62 50.87
C ASN A 2 30.12 -55.14 50.51
N ALA A 3 30.58 -54.82 49.31
CA ALA A 3 30.51 -53.51 48.67
C ALA A 3 29.13 -53.31 48.03
N PHE A 4 28.61 -52.08 48.08
CA PHE A 4 27.51 -51.64 47.22
C PHE A 4 27.88 -50.27 46.63
N ALA A 5 27.98 -50.24 45.31
CA ALA A 5 28.40 -49.10 44.50
C ALA A 5 27.29 -48.03 44.35
N PRO A 6 27.64 -46.74 44.17
CA PRO A 6 26.67 -45.72 43.83
C PRO A 6 26.27 -45.77 42.34
N ARG A 7 24.96 -45.68 42.09
CA ARG A 7 24.36 -45.51 40.75
C ARG A 7 24.70 -44.14 40.17
N THR A 8 25.29 -44.13 38.98
CA THR A 8 25.49 -42.93 38.13
C THR A 8 24.14 -42.43 37.60
N PRO A 9 23.87 -41.10 37.58
CA PRO A 9 22.69 -40.58 36.93
C PRO A 9 22.81 -40.70 35.41
N ARG A 10 21.71 -41.11 34.75
CA ARG A 10 21.55 -41.13 33.30
C ARG A 10 21.82 -39.74 32.74
N HIS A 11 22.88 -39.61 31.95
CA HIS A 11 23.06 -38.50 31.02
C HIS A 11 21.89 -38.56 30.02
N GLN A 12 20.89 -37.70 30.19
CA GLN A 12 19.89 -37.47 29.15
C GLN A 12 20.58 -36.81 27.96
N ASP A 13 20.21 -37.31 26.80
CA ASP A 13 20.74 -37.07 25.46
C ASP A 13 20.57 -35.62 24.98
N HIS A 14 21.26 -34.69 25.65
CA HIS A 14 21.31 -33.28 25.26
C HIS A 14 22.26 -33.04 24.06
N GLY A 15 23.06 -34.04 23.69
CA GLY A 15 24.03 -33.92 22.60
C GLY A 15 23.39 -33.97 21.20
N HIS A 16 22.38 -34.83 21.01
CA HIS A 16 21.75 -34.99 19.70
C HIS A 16 20.75 -33.87 19.35
N ALA A 17 19.99 -33.37 20.33
CA ALA A 17 19.09 -32.23 20.13
C ALA A 17 19.85 -30.92 19.85
N ASP A 18 20.96 -30.70 20.55
CA ASP A 18 21.81 -29.50 20.42
C ASP A 18 22.64 -29.52 19.11
N ALA A 19 22.98 -30.71 18.60
CA ALA A 19 23.62 -30.88 17.29
C ALA A 19 22.64 -30.67 16.12
N HIS A 20 21.37 -31.06 16.26
CA HIS A 20 20.35 -30.84 15.23
C HIS A 20 19.96 -29.36 15.15
N LEU A 21 19.78 -28.70 16.31
CA LEU A 21 19.57 -27.25 16.41
C LEU A 21 20.77 -26.46 15.87
N ARG A 22 22.01 -26.90 16.12
CA ARG A 22 23.21 -26.28 15.54
C ARG A 22 23.32 -26.48 14.03
N ALA A 23 22.88 -27.60 13.48
CA ALA A 23 22.88 -27.84 12.03
C ALA A 23 21.83 -26.98 11.32
N GLU A 24 20.62 -26.85 11.87
CA GLU A 24 19.58 -25.94 11.35
C GLU A 24 19.94 -24.46 11.54
N LEU A 25 20.57 -24.10 12.67
CA LEU A 25 21.06 -22.73 12.89
C LEU A 25 22.28 -22.40 12.03
N ALA A 26 23.15 -23.36 11.67
CA ALA A 26 24.31 -23.09 10.81
C ALA A 26 23.93 -22.78 9.36
N GLU A 27 22.78 -23.28 8.87
CA GLU A 27 22.20 -22.83 7.58
C GLU A 27 21.57 -21.44 7.66
N LEU A 28 21.26 -20.95 8.87
CA LEU A 28 20.53 -19.69 9.13
C LEU A 28 21.36 -18.59 9.81
N LEU A 29 22.60 -18.88 10.20
CA LEU A 29 23.50 -17.92 10.85
C LEU A 29 24.35 -17.18 9.80
N PRO A 30 24.53 -15.85 9.94
CA PRO A 30 25.46 -15.11 9.10
C PRO A 30 26.91 -15.55 9.38
N PRO A 31 27.85 -15.36 8.41
CA PRO A 31 29.26 -15.73 8.59
C PRO A 31 29.88 -15.06 9.82
N PRO A 32 30.98 -15.62 10.38
CA PRO A 32 31.55 -15.19 11.66
C PRO A 32 31.86 -13.68 11.68
N PRO A 33 31.82 -13.04 12.87
CA PRO A 33 31.85 -11.60 12.98
C PRO A 33 33.12 -11.04 12.36
N VAL A 34 32.93 -10.21 11.34
CA VAL A 34 34.00 -9.44 10.72
C VAL A 34 34.30 -8.26 11.67
N PRO A 35 35.58 -7.95 11.97
CA PRO A 35 35.92 -6.78 12.78
C PRO A 35 35.22 -5.54 12.20
N GLU A 36 34.69 -4.65 13.04
CA GLU A 36 33.99 -3.43 12.58
C GLU A 36 34.84 -2.70 11.55
N LEU A 37 34.37 -2.72 10.30
CA LEU A 37 35.01 -2.06 9.19
C LEU A 37 34.52 -0.61 9.19
N ALA A 38 35.43 0.34 8.97
CA ALA A 38 35.09 1.75 8.82
C ALA A 38 33.92 1.94 7.82
N PRO A 39 33.04 2.94 8.00
CA PRO A 39 31.74 3.07 7.32
C PRO A 39 31.79 2.93 5.79
N GLU A 40 32.93 3.27 5.18
CA GLU A 40 33.17 3.18 3.74
C GLU A 40 33.32 1.73 3.26
N ARG A 41 33.94 0.85 4.05
CA ARG A 41 34.10 -0.58 3.74
C ARG A 41 32.80 -1.39 3.94
N ASP A 42 31.95 -0.98 4.88
CA ASP A 42 30.61 -1.58 5.06
C ASP A 42 29.72 -1.32 3.84
N ARG A 43 29.87 -0.14 3.22
CA ARG A 43 29.16 0.24 1.99
C ARG A 43 29.59 -0.61 0.79
N ASP A 44 30.89 -0.79 0.59
CA ASP A 44 31.42 -1.63 -0.50
C ASP A 44 31.05 -3.12 -0.35
N LEU A 45 30.97 -3.61 0.89
CA LEU A 45 30.56 -4.99 1.16
C LEU A 45 29.08 -5.21 0.87
N ARG A 46 28.21 -4.27 1.28
CA ARG A 46 26.77 -4.29 0.95
C ARG A 46 26.53 -4.25 -0.56
N HIS A 47 27.28 -3.41 -1.28
CA HIS A 47 27.22 -3.36 -2.74
C HIS A 47 27.70 -4.68 -3.41
N THR A 48 28.69 -5.35 -2.84
CA THR A 48 29.21 -6.62 -3.37
C THR A 48 28.21 -7.78 -3.19
N VAL A 49 27.54 -7.86 -2.04
CA VAL A 49 26.51 -8.89 -1.74
C VAL A 49 25.26 -8.71 -2.60
N LEU A 50 24.82 -7.47 -2.84
CA LEU A 50 23.70 -7.19 -3.75
C LEU A 50 24.04 -7.56 -5.20
N ARG A 51 25.32 -7.41 -5.61
CA ARG A 51 25.76 -7.75 -6.96
C ARG A 51 25.87 -9.26 -7.19
N THR A 52 26.26 -10.05 -6.18
CA THR A 52 26.33 -11.52 -6.29
C THR A 52 24.94 -12.17 -6.24
N ALA A 53 23.99 -11.59 -5.48
CA ALA A 53 22.59 -12.02 -5.49
C ALA A 53 21.91 -11.81 -6.85
N LEU A 54 22.23 -10.70 -7.54
CA LEU A 54 21.70 -10.41 -8.88
C LEU A 54 22.44 -11.16 -10.00
N ALA A 55 23.72 -11.52 -9.81
CA ALA A 55 24.49 -12.29 -10.79
C ALA A 55 24.22 -13.81 -10.73
N SER A 56 23.50 -14.31 -9.72
CA SER A 56 23.17 -15.74 -9.57
C SER A 56 21.84 -16.13 -10.25
N GLY A 57 21.25 -15.22 -11.04
CA GLY A 57 19.95 -15.39 -11.72
C GLY A 57 20.02 -15.79 -13.19
N ASP A 58 21.19 -16.15 -13.74
CA ASP A 58 21.34 -16.54 -15.15
C ASP A 58 21.99 -17.91 -15.28
N GLY A 59 21.23 -18.90 -15.81
CA GLY A 59 21.83 -20.19 -16.13
C GLY A 59 20.90 -21.37 -16.42
N ALA A 60 19.86 -21.22 -17.26
CA ALA A 60 19.30 -22.38 -17.97
C ALA A 60 18.57 -21.94 -19.23
N GLY A 61 19.30 -21.93 -20.35
CA GLY A 61 18.75 -21.64 -21.66
C GLY A 61 17.76 -22.72 -22.13
N VAL A 62 16.60 -22.30 -22.62
CA VAL A 62 15.74 -23.13 -23.46
C VAL A 62 15.36 -22.33 -24.70
N ARG A 63 15.91 -22.73 -25.85
CA ARG A 63 15.51 -22.27 -27.19
C ARG A 63 14.09 -22.78 -27.50
N PRO A 64 13.25 -22.00 -28.21
CA PRO A 64 11.91 -22.45 -28.57
C PRO A 64 11.93 -23.28 -29.86
N PRO A 65 11.09 -24.33 -29.99
CA PRO A 65 10.69 -24.82 -31.29
C PRO A 65 9.19 -24.61 -31.55
N ARG A 66 8.94 -23.73 -32.52
CA ARG A 66 8.02 -23.83 -33.67
C ARG A 66 6.59 -24.36 -33.49
N ALA A 67 5.69 -23.49 -33.97
CA ALA A 67 4.26 -23.70 -34.21
C ALA A 67 3.91 -24.97 -35.02
N ARG A 68 2.76 -25.55 -34.68
CA ARG A 68 1.95 -26.38 -35.58
C ARG A 68 0.49 -25.90 -35.54
N ARG A 69 0.01 -25.43 -36.68
CA ARG A 69 -1.41 -25.23 -36.99
C ARG A 69 -2.08 -26.60 -37.11
N ALA A 70 -3.24 -26.76 -36.48
CA ALA A 70 -4.25 -27.74 -36.89
C ALA A 70 -5.62 -27.13 -36.60
N GLY A 71 -6.43 -26.99 -37.66
CA GLY A 71 -7.77 -26.46 -37.58
C GLY A 71 -8.79 -27.53 -37.20
N ALA A 72 -9.88 -27.08 -36.58
CA ALA A 72 -11.16 -27.78 -36.63
C ALA A 72 -12.28 -26.72 -36.59
N LYS A 73 -13.22 -26.88 -37.52
CA LYS A 73 -14.37 -26.02 -37.76
C LYS A 73 -15.56 -26.44 -36.87
N LEU A 74 -16.58 -25.56 -36.83
CA LEU A 74 -18.02 -25.81 -36.61
C LEU A 74 -18.46 -25.91 -35.12
N ARG A 75 -19.56 -25.32 -34.62
CA ARG A 75 -20.77 -24.70 -35.22
C ARG A 75 -21.32 -23.55 -34.37
N LEU A 76 -22.00 -22.67 -35.10
CA LEU A 76 -22.82 -21.54 -34.68
C LEU A 76 -24.10 -22.01 -33.96
N GLY A 77 -24.40 -21.41 -32.80
CA GLY A 77 -25.69 -21.48 -32.13
C GLY A 77 -26.07 -20.09 -31.62
N TRP A 78 -27.01 -19.44 -32.31
CA TRP A 78 -27.55 -18.12 -31.99
C TRP A 78 -28.54 -18.23 -30.82
N ILE A 79 -28.34 -17.44 -29.76
CA ILE A 79 -29.43 -16.94 -28.92
C ILE A 79 -29.13 -15.47 -28.63
N ALA A 80 -30.06 -14.61 -29.08
CA ALA A 80 -30.05 -13.17 -28.88
C ALA A 80 -30.80 -12.79 -27.60
N ALA A 81 -30.27 -11.84 -26.82
CA ALA A 81 -31.00 -10.82 -26.02
C ALA A 81 -29.98 -9.95 -25.22
N PRO A 82 -30.37 -8.75 -24.75
CA PRO A 82 -30.05 -7.45 -25.33
C PRO A 82 -28.79 -6.78 -24.75
N VAL A 83 -28.21 -5.93 -25.60
CA VAL A 83 -27.01 -5.11 -25.38
C VAL A 83 -27.28 -3.97 -24.39
N ALA A 84 -26.54 -3.94 -23.28
CA ALA A 84 -26.23 -2.71 -22.57
C ALA A 84 -24.82 -2.28 -22.99
N ALA A 85 -24.74 -1.12 -23.64
CA ALA A 85 -23.54 -0.63 -24.32
C ALA A 85 -22.39 -0.31 -23.34
N CYS A 86 -21.41 -1.21 -23.25
CA CYS A 86 -20.07 -0.86 -22.76
C CYS A 86 -19.27 -0.28 -23.94
N ALA A 87 -19.08 1.04 -23.93
CA ALA A 87 -18.15 1.69 -24.85
C ALA A 87 -16.72 1.28 -24.51
N VAL A 88 -16.17 0.32 -25.26
CA VAL A 88 -14.74 -0.01 -25.24
C VAL A 88 -14.05 1.00 -26.15
N VAL A 89 -13.42 2.01 -25.55
CA VAL A 89 -12.44 2.85 -26.27
C VAL A 89 -11.09 2.15 -26.16
N ALA A 90 -10.77 1.33 -27.16
CA ALA A 90 -9.42 0.86 -27.38
C ALA A 90 -8.62 1.98 -28.05
N GLY A 91 -7.79 2.66 -27.28
CA GLY A 91 -6.83 3.65 -27.78
C GLY A 91 -5.47 3.40 -27.15
N ALA A 92 -4.61 2.65 -27.83
CA ALA A 92 -3.19 2.61 -27.50
C ALA A 92 -2.57 3.94 -27.94
N VAL A 93 -2.36 4.85 -26.99
CA VAL A 93 -1.59 6.08 -27.22
C VAL A 93 -0.24 5.91 -26.55
N VAL A 94 0.81 5.87 -27.36
CA VAL A 94 2.19 6.06 -26.89
C VAL A 94 2.28 7.52 -26.44
N LEU A 95 2.24 7.75 -25.13
CA LEU A 95 2.38 9.09 -24.56
C LEU A 95 3.88 9.42 -24.46
N ALA A 96 4.31 10.35 -25.31
CA ALA A 96 5.55 11.09 -25.11
C ALA A 96 5.46 11.95 -23.82
N PRO A 97 6.59 12.30 -23.18
CA PRO A 97 6.58 13.17 -22.01
C PRO A 97 5.93 14.51 -22.37
N GLN A 98 4.90 14.89 -21.63
CA GLN A 98 4.35 16.24 -21.68
C GLN A 98 4.89 16.98 -20.46
N ASP A 99 5.60 18.09 -20.70
CA ASP A 99 6.14 18.94 -19.66
C ASP A 99 5.01 19.47 -18.76
N PRO A 100 5.22 19.53 -17.43
CA PRO A 100 4.23 20.07 -16.51
C PRO A 100 3.98 21.57 -16.80
N PRO A 101 2.73 22.05 -16.72
CA PRO A 101 2.46 23.48 -16.82
C PRO A 101 3.22 24.22 -15.72
N ALA A 102 3.95 25.26 -16.12
CA ALA A 102 4.70 26.15 -15.24
C ALA A 102 3.74 26.99 -14.37
N GLY A 103 3.14 26.37 -13.36
CA GLY A 103 2.65 27.09 -12.19
C GLY A 103 3.83 27.29 -11.25
N SER A 104 4.21 28.54 -10.99
CA SER A 104 5.23 28.84 -9.98
C SER A 104 4.83 28.17 -8.66
N PRO A 105 5.73 27.41 -7.99
CA PRO A 105 5.44 26.90 -6.66
C PRO A 105 5.35 28.11 -5.73
N GLY A 106 4.12 28.55 -5.47
CA GLY A 106 3.84 29.53 -4.44
C GLY A 106 4.41 29.01 -3.13
N ARG A 107 5.29 29.79 -2.51
CA ARG A 107 5.88 29.47 -1.22
C ARG A 107 4.73 29.52 -0.19
N ILE A 108 4.11 28.37 0.09
CA ILE A 108 3.03 28.27 1.08
C ILE A 108 3.69 28.28 2.45
N SER A 109 3.42 29.31 3.25
CA SER A 109 3.80 29.34 4.66
C SER A 109 2.91 28.37 5.43
N ALA A 110 3.51 27.51 6.26
CA ALA A 110 2.79 26.70 7.24
C ALA A 110 1.84 27.61 8.04
N GLY A 111 0.55 27.26 8.08
CA GLY A 111 -0.50 28.02 8.77
C GLY A 111 -1.48 28.81 7.88
N GLN A 112 -1.33 28.82 6.55
CA GLN A 112 -2.38 29.36 5.67
C GLN A 112 -3.58 28.42 5.59
N GLN A 113 -4.80 28.95 5.69
CA GLN A 113 -6.03 28.19 5.51
C GLN A 113 -6.09 27.52 4.12
N ALA A 114 -6.90 26.47 3.99
CA ALA A 114 -7.17 25.85 2.70
C ALA A 114 -7.66 26.87 1.67
N SER A 115 -7.25 26.74 0.41
CA SER A 115 -7.66 27.66 -0.63
C SER A 115 -9.17 27.55 -0.91
N PRO A 116 -9.86 28.65 -1.28
CA PRO A 116 -11.30 28.61 -1.57
C PRO A 116 -11.68 27.56 -2.63
N GLY A 117 -10.83 27.38 -3.65
CA GLY A 117 -11.05 26.38 -4.68
C GLY A 117 -10.91 24.94 -4.17
N ALA A 118 -9.98 24.67 -3.23
CA ALA A 118 -9.85 23.36 -2.62
C ALA A 118 -11.07 23.04 -1.74
N VAL A 119 -11.52 24.01 -0.93
CA VAL A 119 -12.73 23.90 -0.12
C VAL A 119 -13.94 23.60 -1.00
N GLN A 120 -14.07 24.27 -2.16
CA GLN A 120 -15.17 24.02 -3.10
C GLN A 120 -15.16 22.60 -3.67
N VAL A 121 -13.99 22.09 -4.09
CA VAL A 121 -13.86 20.71 -4.62
C VAL A 121 -14.22 19.70 -3.54
N LEU A 122 -13.66 19.83 -2.34
CA LEU A 122 -13.91 18.91 -1.23
C LEU A 122 -15.37 18.97 -0.75
N SER A 123 -16.00 20.15 -0.71
CA SER A 123 -17.42 20.28 -0.37
C SER A 123 -18.33 19.60 -1.39
N ARG A 124 -18.01 19.68 -2.69
CA ARG A 124 -18.75 18.94 -3.72
C ARG A 124 -18.56 17.44 -3.61
N ALA A 125 -17.34 16.99 -3.32
CA ALA A 125 -17.06 15.58 -3.07
C ALA A 125 -17.80 15.07 -1.83
N ALA A 126 -17.89 15.87 -0.76
CA ALA A 126 -18.68 15.54 0.43
C ALA A 126 -20.17 15.37 0.13
N LEU A 127 -20.76 16.31 -0.61
CA LEU A 127 -22.17 16.23 -1.03
C LEU A 127 -22.43 15.02 -1.93
N ALA A 128 -21.53 14.74 -2.89
CA ALA A 128 -21.64 13.57 -3.76
C ALA A 128 -21.53 12.26 -2.98
N ALA A 129 -20.61 12.18 -2.01
CA ALA A 129 -20.45 11.03 -1.14
C ALA A 129 -21.67 10.80 -0.26
N ALA A 130 -22.23 11.85 0.35
CA ALA A 130 -23.43 11.77 1.18
C ALA A 130 -24.67 11.30 0.39
N ALA A 131 -24.72 11.58 -0.92
CA ALA A 131 -25.81 11.16 -1.81
C ALA A 131 -25.58 9.79 -2.47
N ALA A 132 -24.43 9.15 -2.27
CA ALA A 132 -24.09 7.89 -2.91
C ALA A 132 -24.99 6.76 -2.41
N PRO A 133 -25.47 5.85 -3.29
CA PRO A 133 -26.37 4.75 -2.92
C PRO A 133 -25.66 3.59 -2.19
N ALA A 134 -24.55 3.85 -1.49
CA ALA A 134 -23.81 2.81 -0.80
C ALA A 134 -24.61 2.30 0.42
N PRO A 135 -24.56 0.99 0.73
CA PRO A 135 -25.19 0.48 1.94
C PRO A 135 -24.58 1.16 3.17
N ASP A 136 -25.45 1.66 4.05
CA ASP A 136 -25.05 2.23 5.35
C ASP A 136 -24.34 1.19 6.24
N ALA A 137 -24.52 -0.11 5.94
CA ALA A 137 -23.98 -1.22 6.69
C ALA A 137 -22.68 -1.78 6.08
N LEU A 138 -21.79 -2.22 6.97
CA LEU A 138 -20.60 -2.99 6.62
C LEU A 138 -20.98 -4.30 5.92
N PRO A 139 -20.23 -4.72 4.89
CA PRO A 139 -20.36 -6.06 4.34
C PRO A 139 -20.07 -7.14 5.40
N GLU A 140 -20.76 -8.28 5.37
CA GLU A 140 -20.51 -9.39 6.32
C GLU A 140 -19.24 -10.22 6.01
N GLY A 141 -18.71 -10.08 4.79
CA GLY A 141 -17.58 -10.84 4.29
C GLY A 141 -16.30 -10.01 4.23
N TYR A 142 -15.81 -9.88 3.01
CA TYR A 142 -14.62 -9.15 2.67
C TYR A 142 -14.97 -7.93 1.83
N VAL A 143 -14.19 -6.88 1.99
CA VAL A 143 -14.14 -5.79 1.03
C VAL A 143 -13.00 -6.06 0.07
N TYR A 144 -13.34 -6.17 -1.20
CA TYR A 144 -12.42 -6.19 -2.31
C TYR A 144 -12.15 -4.77 -2.80
N VAL A 145 -10.88 -4.42 -2.94
CA VAL A 145 -10.42 -3.17 -3.58
C VAL A 145 -9.49 -3.53 -4.73
N ARG A 146 -9.79 -3.01 -5.91
CA ARG A 146 -8.91 -3.08 -7.09
C ARG A 146 -8.41 -1.70 -7.45
N SER A 147 -7.10 -1.59 -7.60
CA SER A 147 -6.44 -0.38 -8.05
C SER A 147 -5.37 -0.65 -9.11
N LEU A 148 -4.96 0.42 -9.79
CA LEU A 148 -3.67 0.50 -10.46
C LEU A 148 -2.75 1.32 -9.57
N VAL A 149 -1.49 0.90 -9.43
CA VAL A 149 -0.51 1.59 -8.57
C VAL A 149 0.87 1.58 -9.23
N ALA A 150 1.67 2.60 -8.91
CA ALA A 150 3.13 2.57 -9.03
C ALA A 150 3.72 3.45 -7.92
N HIS A 151 4.76 2.95 -7.26
CA HIS A 151 5.49 3.68 -6.22
C HIS A 151 6.98 3.63 -6.54
N ALA A 152 7.62 4.79 -6.49
CA ALA A 152 9.01 4.92 -6.85
C ALA A 152 9.88 4.28 -5.77
N GLY A 153 10.71 3.33 -6.20
CA GLY A 153 11.75 2.75 -5.37
C GLY A 153 13.09 3.41 -5.64
N ARG A 154 14.03 3.28 -4.71
CA ARG A 154 15.45 3.51 -4.99
C ARG A 154 16.17 2.18 -5.02
N SER A 155 17.16 2.08 -5.92
CA SER A 155 18.10 0.97 -5.87
C SER A 155 18.84 0.99 -4.54
N ALA A 156 19.11 -0.20 -4.01
CA ALA A 156 19.98 -0.34 -2.83
C ALA A 156 21.40 0.22 -3.08
N ALA A 157 21.81 0.34 -4.35
CA ALA A 157 23.04 1.01 -4.74
C ALA A 157 22.99 2.55 -4.63
N GLY A 158 21.85 3.11 -4.22
CA GLY A 158 21.57 4.54 -4.27
C GLY A 158 21.11 5.01 -5.65
N GLY A 159 21.05 6.34 -5.81
CA GLY A 159 20.59 6.99 -7.04
C GLY A 159 19.17 7.55 -6.95
N SER A 160 18.68 8.06 -8.08
CA SER A 160 17.36 8.66 -8.21
C SER A 160 16.25 7.63 -8.01
N ALA A 161 15.11 8.10 -7.51
CA ALA A 161 13.91 7.29 -7.41
C ALA A 161 13.43 6.94 -8.82
N THR A 162 13.10 5.67 -9.03
CA THR A 162 12.57 5.17 -10.30
C THR A 162 11.16 4.66 -10.07
N LEU A 163 10.21 5.23 -10.81
CA LEU A 163 8.83 4.77 -10.81
C LEU A 163 8.72 3.56 -11.76
N PRO A 164 8.35 2.36 -11.26
CA PRO A 164 8.11 1.21 -12.12
C PRO A 164 6.85 1.43 -12.99
N PRO A 165 6.64 0.61 -14.03
CA PRO A 165 5.38 0.61 -14.76
C PRO A 165 4.20 0.39 -13.82
N VAL A 166 3.10 1.08 -14.09
CA VAL A 166 1.84 0.89 -13.36
C VAL A 166 1.38 -0.55 -13.47
N HIS A 167 1.06 -1.16 -12.33
CA HIS A 167 0.56 -2.53 -12.23
C HIS A 167 -0.73 -2.58 -11.43
N ARG A 168 -1.44 -3.70 -11.56
CA ARG A 168 -2.69 -3.94 -10.84
C ARG A 168 -2.40 -4.35 -9.40
N ARG A 169 -3.14 -3.80 -8.46
CA ARG A 169 -3.15 -4.24 -7.06
C ARG A 169 -4.57 -4.64 -6.67
N GLU A 170 -4.70 -5.80 -6.06
CA GLU A 170 -5.98 -6.34 -5.59
C GLU A 170 -5.85 -6.71 -4.12
N VAL A 171 -6.77 -6.21 -3.30
CA VAL A 171 -6.78 -6.44 -1.86
C VAL A 171 -8.15 -6.92 -1.42
N TRP A 172 -8.16 -7.88 -0.49
CA TRP A 172 -9.33 -8.37 0.21
C TRP A 172 -9.08 -8.23 1.71
N LEU A 173 -9.85 -7.40 2.39
CA LEU A 173 -9.79 -7.27 3.85
C LEU A 173 -11.11 -7.72 4.47
N SER A 174 -11.04 -8.43 5.60
CA SER A 174 -12.26 -8.76 6.35
C SER A 174 -12.92 -7.46 6.79
N ALA A 175 -14.22 -7.32 6.57
CA ALA A 175 -14.93 -6.09 6.87
C ALA A 175 -14.83 -5.73 8.38
N ASP A 176 -14.87 -6.73 9.25
CA ASP A 176 -14.71 -6.60 10.69
C ASP A 176 -13.25 -6.64 11.19
N GLY A 177 -12.29 -6.93 10.29
CA GLY A 177 -10.88 -7.14 10.64
C GLY A 177 -10.58 -8.43 11.43
N SER A 178 -11.55 -9.33 11.61
CA SER A 178 -11.38 -10.53 12.46
C SER A 178 -10.66 -11.68 11.75
N ARG A 179 -10.61 -11.65 10.41
CA ARG A 179 -10.02 -12.70 9.57
C ARG A 179 -8.85 -12.15 8.75
N PRO A 180 -7.85 -13.00 8.44
CA PRO A 180 -6.79 -12.62 7.53
C PRO A 180 -7.33 -12.17 6.17
N GLY A 181 -6.72 -11.12 5.64
CA GLY A 181 -6.93 -10.62 4.29
C GLY A 181 -5.95 -11.21 3.29
N LEU A 182 -5.99 -10.70 2.07
CA LEU A 182 -5.13 -11.10 0.96
C LEU A 182 -4.73 -9.87 0.15
N LEU A 183 -3.47 -9.79 -0.25
CA LEU A 183 -2.95 -8.87 -1.24
C LEU A 183 -2.43 -9.68 -2.42
N ARG A 184 -2.82 -9.28 -3.63
CA ARG A 184 -2.36 -9.85 -4.89
C ARG A 184 -1.84 -8.76 -5.80
N GLU A 185 -0.61 -8.96 -6.27
CA GLU A 185 0.04 -8.10 -7.26
C GLU A 185 0.71 -8.98 -8.34
N PRO A 186 0.68 -8.59 -9.62
CA PRO A 186 1.33 -9.31 -10.70
C PRO A 186 2.83 -9.54 -10.43
N GLY A 187 3.29 -10.75 -10.73
CA GLY A 187 4.71 -11.11 -10.59
C GLY A 187 5.16 -11.42 -9.16
N SER A 188 4.25 -11.38 -8.18
CA SER A 188 4.50 -11.77 -6.79
C SER A 188 3.58 -12.91 -6.36
N ALA A 189 4.00 -13.67 -5.36
CA ALA A 189 3.10 -14.61 -4.68
C ALA A 189 2.03 -13.81 -3.91
N ASP A 190 0.85 -14.41 -3.74
CA ASP A 190 -0.21 -13.83 -2.91
C ASP A 190 0.29 -13.66 -1.46
N ILE A 191 0.04 -12.47 -0.90
CA ILE A 191 0.49 -12.11 0.45
C ILE A 191 -0.71 -12.15 1.40
N PRO A 192 -0.72 -13.05 2.40
CA PRO A 192 -1.74 -13.00 3.45
C PRO A 192 -1.54 -11.75 4.31
N LEU A 193 -2.62 -11.02 4.56
CA LEU A 193 -2.62 -9.82 5.40
C LEU A 193 -3.25 -10.10 6.76
N GLY A 194 -2.74 -9.49 7.83
CA GLY A 194 -3.29 -9.67 9.18
C GLY A 194 -3.14 -11.10 9.74
N ALA A 195 -2.37 -11.96 9.07
CA ALA A 195 -2.00 -13.26 9.62
C ALA A 195 -1.00 -13.06 10.76
N PRO A 196 -1.13 -13.77 11.90
CA PRO A 196 -0.16 -13.70 12.98
C PRO A 196 1.21 -14.11 12.45
N LEU A 197 2.14 -13.15 12.34
CA LEU A 197 3.50 -13.45 11.95
C LEU A 197 4.29 -13.93 13.17
N PRO A 198 5.06 -15.02 13.03
CA PRO A 198 5.98 -15.42 14.08
C PRO A 198 7.06 -14.34 14.20
N VAL A 199 7.20 -13.80 15.40
CA VAL A 199 8.31 -12.92 15.78
C VAL A 199 9.14 -13.64 16.82
N TYR A 200 10.44 -13.36 16.82
CA TYR A 200 11.36 -13.91 17.78
C TYR A 200 11.76 -12.79 18.73
N GLU A 201 11.28 -12.86 19.97
CA GLU A 201 11.65 -11.90 21.00
C GLU A 201 12.95 -12.35 21.66
N LEU A 202 13.86 -11.39 21.88
CA LEU A 202 15.01 -11.56 22.75
C LEU A 202 14.79 -10.73 24.01
N ASP A 203 14.77 -11.40 25.16
CA ASP A 203 14.61 -10.73 26.45
C ASP A 203 15.80 -9.81 26.79
N HIS A 204 16.99 -10.18 26.30
CA HIS A 204 18.23 -9.40 26.41
C HIS A 204 19.24 -9.85 25.35
N ARG A 205 20.27 -9.04 25.12
CA ARG A 205 21.36 -9.36 24.19
C ARG A 205 22.02 -10.68 24.60
N GLY A 206 22.01 -11.67 23.72
CA GLY A 206 22.58 -13.00 23.96
C GLY A 206 21.57 -14.04 24.51
N ALA A 207 20.32 -13.66 24.76
CA ALA A 207 19.26 -14.59 25.11
C ALA A 207 18.90 -15.51 23.94
N THR A 208 18.41 -16.71 24.24
CA THR A 208 17.84 -17.61 23.24
C THR A 208 16.57 -16.98 22.67
N PRO A 209 16.43 -16.81 21.34
CA PRO A 209 15.25 -16.19 20.76
C PRO A 209 13.99 -17.02 21.07
N ARG A 210 12.99 -16.39 21.69
CA ARG A 210 11.71 -17.02 21.99
C ARG A 210 10.74 -16.74 20.85
N LYS A 211 10.22 -17.78 20.21
CA LYS A 211 9.15 -17.64 19.23
C LYS A 211 7.87 -17.17 19.92
N THR A 212 7.33 -16.06 19.46
CA THR A 212 6.03 -15.51 19.84
C THR A 212 5.31 -15.04 18.57
N THR A 213 4.11 -14.51 18.72
CA THR A 213 3.35 -13.90 17.63
C THR A 213 3.21 -12.42 17.93
N ALA A 214 3.41 -11.58 16.92
CA ALA A 214 3.14 -10.17 17.08
C ALA A 214 1.65 -10.03 17.37
N GLY A 215 1.29 -9.40 18.50
CA GLY A 215 -0.11 -9.11 18.80
C GLY A 215 -0.70 -8.25 17.69
N ALA A 216 -1.94 -8.52 17.29
CA ALA A 216 -2.64 -7.63 16.38
C ALA A 216 -2.78 -6.26 17.07
N GLU A 217 -2.21 -5.22 16.45
CA GLU A 217 -2.43 -3.86 16.94
C GLU A 217 -3.92 -3.52 16.85
N PRO A 218 -4.48 -2.79 17.84
CA PRO A 218 -5.86 -2.34 17.77
C PRO A 218 -6.12 -1.56 16.47
N PRO A 219 -7.34 -1.66 15.90
CA PRO A 219 -7.72 -0.82 14.76
C PRO A 219 -7.59 0.67 15.09
N SER A 220 -7.05 1.43 14.15
CA SER A 220 -6.81 2.87 14.28
C SER A 220 -6.79 3.54 12.90
N VAL A 221 -6.65 4.86 12.84
CA VAL A 221 -6.44 5.60 11.58
C VAL A 221 -5.21 5.10 10.83
N THR A 222 -4.15 4.72 11.53
CA THR A 222 -2.90 4.21 10.92
C THR A 222 -2.93 2.71 10.64
N ASN A 223 -3.89 1.98 11.21
CA ASN A 223 -4.15 0.56 10.98
C ASN A 223 -5.66 0.32 10.78
N PRO A 224 -6.26 0.83 9.67
CA PRO A 224 -7.71 0.90 9.56
C PRO A 224 -8.32 -0.44 9.15
N THR A 225 -9.36 -0.85 9.88
CA THR A 225 -10.32 -1.87 9.41
C THR A 225 -11.57 -1.18 8.88
N HIS A 226 -12.35 -1.84 8.01
CA HIS A 226 -13.60 -1.25 7.53
C HIS A 226 -14.56 -0.96 8.70
N ALA A 227 -14.65 -1.87 9.66
CA ALA A 227 -15.45 -1.69 10.87
C ALA A 227 -15.01 -0.49 11.71
N TYR A 228 -13.70 -0.31 11.92
CA TYR A 228 -13.18 0.87 12.58
C TYR A 228 -13.59 2.16 11.85
N VAL A 229 -13.43 2.19 10.52
CA VAL A 229 -13.80 3.36 9.71
C VAL A 229 -15.29 3.69 9.82
N ALA A 230 -16.17 2.68 9.90
CA ALA A 230 -17.60 2.91 10.09
C ALA A 230 -17.95 3.54 11.45
N THR A 231 -17.06 3.45 12.45
CA THR A 231 -17.24 4.08 13.77
C THR A 231 -16.68 5.50 13.86
N LEU A 232 -16.01 5.97 12.81
CA LEU A 232 -15.41 7.30 12.82
C LEU A 232 -16.47 8.40 13.01
N PRO A 233 -16.15 9.47 13.77
CA PRO A 233 -17.05 10.60 13.93
C PRO A 233 -17.44 11.21 12.58
N THR A 234 -18.71 11.57 12.43
CA THR A 234 -19.19 12.29 11.24
C THR A 234 -19.15 13.82 11.40
N ASP A 235 -18.80 14.33 12.60
CA ASP A 235 -18.49 15.75 12.78
C ASP A 235 -17.06 16.03 12.24
N PRO A 236 -16.88 16.89 11.23
CA PRO A 236 -15.59 17.07 10.57
C PRO A 236 -14.48 17.56 11.50
N GLU A 237 -14.82 18.38 12.49
CA GLU A 237 -13.84 18.93 13.43
C GLU A 237 -13.40 17.86 14.43
N ALA A 238 -14.33 17.11 15.01
CA ALA A 238 -14.02 15.98 15.88
C ALA A 238 -13.23 14.89 15.14
N LEU A 239 -13.59 14.60 13.89
CA LEU A 239 -12.89 13.65 13.04
C LEU A 239 -11.45 14.10 12.76
N LEU A 240 -11.25 15.37 12.38
CA LEU A 240 -9.91 15.90 12.11
C LEU A 240 -9.03 15.88 13.37
N ARG A 241 -9.58 16.20 14.54
CA ARG A 241 -8.86 16.07 15.82
C ARG A 241 -8.44 14.63 16.09
N LEU A 242 -9.38 13.68 15.98
CA LEU A 242 -9.10 12.25 16.17
C LEU A 242 -7.99 11.77 15.23
N ILE A 243 -8.05 12.14 13.95
CA ILE A 243 -7.04 11.78 12.96
C ILE A 243 -5.67 12.35 13.33
N ARG A 244 -5.59 13.62 13.73
CA ARG A 244 -4.31 14.23 14.16
C ARG A 244 -3.76 13.57 15.42
N ASP A 245 -4.62 13.10 16.32
CA ASP A 245 -4.21 12.45 17.56
C ASP A 245 -3.72 11.03 17.30
N GLU A 246 -4.45 10.22 16.51
CA GLU A 246 -4.07 8.84 16.21
C GLU A 246 -2.88 8.74 15.24
N THR A 247 -2.64 9.76 14.40
CA THR A 247 -1.46 9.83 13.54
C THR A 247 -0.22 10.39 14.25
N ARG A 248 -0.35 10.84 15.50
CA ARG A 248 0.78 11.25 16.34
C ARG A 248 1.43 9.98 16.90
N GLY A 249 2.42 9.44 16.19
CA GLY A 249 3.15 8.25 16.59
C GLY A 249 3.90 8.40 17.92
N ARG A 250 4.22 7.26 18.56
CA ARG A 250 5.00 7.22 19.81
C ARG A 250 6.46 7.58 19.48
N GLY A 251 6.88 8.79 19.85
CA GLY A 251 8.23 9.31 19.53
C GLY A 251 8.29 10.25 18.31
N ASP A 252 7.14 10.68 17.78
CA ASP A 252 7.07 11.74 16.78
C ASP A 252 7.60 13.05 17.37
N ASP A 253 8.69 13.54 16.80
CA ASP A 253 9.48 14.71 17.21
C ASP A 253 8.91 16.04 16.66
N GLY A 254 7.70 16.03 16.11
CA GLY A 254 7.01 17.22 15.66
C GLY A 254 6.96 17.37 14.14
N GLY A 255 6.80 16.26 13.41
CA GLY A 255 6.49 16.33 11.98
C GLY A 255 5.22 17.15 11.71
N ASP A 256 4.98 17.52 10.45
CA ASP A 256 3.79 18.31 10.04
C ASP A 256 2.47 17.54 10.32
N PRO A 257 1.67 17.92 11.34
CA PRO A 257 0.47 17.18 11.72
C PRO A 257 -0.63 17.27 10.65
N ASP A 258 -0.63 18.36 9.88
CA ASP A 258 -1.59 18.59 8.81
C ASP A 258 -1.24 17.74 7.58
N GLN A 259 0.04 17.51 7.31
CA GLN A 259 0.45 16.55 6.29
C GLN A 259 0.05 15.12 6.68
N ARG A 260 0.29 14.73 7.93
CA ARG A 260 -0.10 13.40 8.41
C ARG A 260 -1.60 13.19 8.32
N ALA A 261 -2.39 14.18 8.76
CA ALA A 261 -3.84 14.13 8.67
C ALA A 261 -4.32 14.05 7.20
N PHE A 262 -3.73 14.85 6.31
CA PHE A 262 -4.03 14.77 4.87
C PHE A 262 -3.74 13.35 4.38
N THR A 263 -2.50 12.87 4.45
CA THR A 263 -2.14 11.52 3.99
C THR A 263 -3.05 10.43 4.56
N ALA A 264 -3.35 10.46 5.86
CA ALA A 264 -4.25 9.50 6.50
C ALA A 264 -5.66 9.50 5.91
N ILE A 265 -6.26 10.68 5.69
CA ILE A 265 -7.58 10.79 5.04
C ILE A 265 -7.52 10.19 3.63
N GLY A 266 -6.47 10.47 2.86
CA GLY A 266 -6.25 9.89 1.53
C GLY A 266 -6.24 8.35 1.54
N THR A 267 -5.49 7.77 2.48
CA THR A 267 -5.43 6.31 2.68
C THR A 267 -6.80 5.74 3.03
N LEU A 268 -7.54 6.37 3.96
CA LEU A 268 -8.89 5.94 4.32
C LEU A 268 -9.82 5.95 3.09
N LEU A 269 -9.79 7.02 2.29
CA LEU A 269 -10.59 7.14 1.07
C LEU A 269 -10.21 6.11 0.01
N ALA A 270 -8.93 5.79 -0.15
CA ALA A 270 -8.44 4.86 -1.17
C ALA A 270 -8.70 3.39 -0.78
N GLU A 271 -8.33 3.00 0.44
CA GLU A 271 -8.20 1.60 0.85
C GLU A 271 -9.41 1.07 1.63
N THR A 272 -10.27 1.94 2.16
CA THR A 272 -11.35 1.51 3.06
C THR A 272 -12.74 1.64 2.43
N TRP A 273 -13.74 1.04 3.07
CA TRP A 273 -15.16 1.12 2.71
C TRP A 273 -15.84 1.91 3.80
N ALA A 274 -15.78 3.23 3.68
CA ALA A 274 -16.43 4.13 4.61
C ALA A 274 -17.92 4.29 4.25
N PRO A 275 -18.83 4.30 5.23
CA PRO A 275 -20.23 4.67 5.00
C PRO A 275 -20.33 6.09 4.40
N PRO A 276 -21.37 6.41 3.61
CA PRO A 276 -21.54 7.71 2.94
C PRO A 276 -21.29 8.94 3.83
N LYS A 277 -21.82 8.94 5.05
CA LYS A 277 -21.68 10.05 6.01
C LYS A 277 -20.25 10.19 6.52
N VAL A 278 -19.53 9.07 6.73
CA VAL A 278 -18.12 9.09 7.12
C VAL A 278 -17.26 9.58 5.95
N THR A 279 -17.52 9.11 4.73
CA THR A 279 -16.82 9.61 3.53
C THR A 279 -17.01 11.11 3.34
N ALA A 280 -18.23 11.61 3.53
CA ALA A 280 -18.49 13.05 3.49
C ALA A 280 -17.71 13.81 4.56
N ALA A 281 -17.74 13.33 5.80
CA ALA A 281 -16.99 13.93 6.91
C ALA A 281 -15.47 13.93 6.68
N LEU A 282 -14.91 12.89 6.04
CA LEU A 282 -13.50 12.83 5.67
C LEU A 282 -13.12 13.96 4.68
N TYR A 283 -13.96 14.24 3.69
CA TYR A 283 -13.75 15.35 2.76
C TYR A 283 -13.89 16.72 3.43
N GLU A 284 -14.90 16.90 4.29
CA GLU A 284 -15.09 18.13 5.04
C GLU A 284 -13.96 18.38 6.06
N ALA A 285 -13.44 17.32 6.68
CA ALA A 285 -12.27 17.38 7.55
C ALA A 285 -11.03 17.80 6.76
N ALA A 286 -10.80 17.23 5.56
CA ALA A 286 -9.71 17.62 4.68
C ALA A 286 -9.80 19.10 4.25
N ALA A 287 -10.99 19.64 4.05
CA ALA A 287 -11.20 21.05 3.68
C ALA A 287 -10.78 22.03 4.78
N ARG A 288 -10.65 21.56 6.02
CA ARG A 288 -10.20 22.34 7.18
C ARG A 288 -8.69 22.29 7.38
N ILE A 289 -7.97 21.43 6.64
CA ILE A 289 -6.52 21.29 6.77
C ILE A 289 -5.83 22.51 6.13
N PRO A 290 -5.01 23.25 6.90
CA PRO A 290 -4.17 24.32 6.36
C PRO A 290 -3.26 23.85 5.22
N GLY A 291 -3.08 24.71 4.22
CA GLY A 291 -2.18 24.48 3.09
C GLY A 291 -2.74 23.58 1.98
N VAL A 292 -4.00 23.12 2.08
CA VAL A 292 -4.64 22.40 0.97
C VAL A 292 -4.98 23.38 -0.15
N THR A 293 -4.55 23.05 -1.36
CA THR A 293 -4.70 23.84 -2.58
C THR A 293 -5.45 23.06 -3.65
N VAL A 294 -5.83 23.72 -4.74
CA VAL A 294 -6.51 23.09 -5.88
C VAL A 294 -5.60 23.14 -7.10
N LEU A 295 -5.61 22.06 -7.87
CA LEU A 295 -4.97 21.93 -9.16
C LEU A 295 -6.07 21.69 -10.22
N PRO A 296 -6.13 22.49 -11.30
CA PRO A 296 -7.21 22.37 -12.30
C PRO A 296 -7.23 21.03 -13.04
N SER A 297 -6.09 20.36 -13.13
CA SER A 297 -5.94 19.09 -13.85
C SER A 297 -4.84 18.23 -13.23
N ALA A 298 -5.15 16.95 -13.04
CA ALA A 298 -4.20 15.88 -12.77
C ALA A 298 -4.72 14.57 -13.36
N LYS A 299 -3.81 13.64 -13.67
CA LYS A 299 -4.14 12.29 -14.16
C LYS A 299 -3.80 11.23 -13.13
N ASP A 300 -4.70 10.29 -12.95
CA ASP A 300 -4.50 9.12 -12.10
C ASP A 300 -3.68 8.02 -12.82
N ALA A 301 -3.44 6.89 -12.16
CA ALA A 301 -2.68 5.77 -12.73
C ALA A 301 -3.38 5.09 -13.93
N ALA A 302 -4.69 5.30 -14.11
CA ALA A 302 -5.47 4.82 -15.25
C ALA A 302 -5.49 5.84 -16.41
N GLY A 303 -4.85 7.00 -16.25
CA GLY A 303 -4.85 8.09 -17.22
C GLY A 303 -6.13 8.93 -17.25
N ARG A 304 -7.05 8.72 -16.30
CA ARG A 304 -8.27 9.53 -16.15
C ARG A 304 -7.90 10.91 -15.66
N GLU A 305 -8.35 11.94 -16.38
CA GLU A 305 -8.10 13.32 -16.02
C GLU A 305 -9.19 13.85 -15.07
N GLY A 306 -8.78 14.47 -13.98
CA GLY A 306 -9.67 15.03 -12.97
C GLY A 306 -9.23 16.40 -12.47
N VAL A 307 -10.03 16.99 -11.59
CA VAL A 307 -9.59 18.12 -10.74
C VAL A 307 -8.89 17.54 -9.52
N ALA A 308 -7.82 18.15 -9.04
CA ALA A 308 -7.13 17.66 -7.86
C ALA A 308 -7.11 18.67 -6.71
N VAL A 309 -7.12 18.16 -5.48
CA VAL A 309 -6.69 18.94 -4.31
C VAL A 309 -5.34 18.43 -3.86
N ALA A 310 -4.49 19.33 -3.38
CA ALA A 310 -3.11 19.00 -3.11
C ALA A 310 -2.59 19.68 -1.85
N ARG A 311 -1.74 18.98 -1.10
CA ARG A 311 -0.98 19.56 0.01
C ARG A 311 0.49 19.33 -0.21
N THR A 312 1.28 20.38 0.01
CA THR A 312 2.74 20.36 -0.16
C THR A 312 3.42 20.42 1.19
N ALA A 313 4.31 19.47 1.46
CA ALA A 313 5.14 19.42 2.65
C ALA A 313 6.46 18.72 2.32
N HIS A 314 7.54 19.15 2.97
CA HIS A 314 8.86 18.50 2.88
C HIS A 314 9.39 18.27 1.45
N GLY A 315 9.06 19.16 0.50
CA GLY A 315 9.51 19.05 -0.89
C GLY A 315 8.69 18.08 -1.75
N GLU A 316 7.58 17.58 -1.24
CA GLU A 316 6.63 16.72 -1.94
C GLU A 316 5.23 17.35 -1.96
N GLN A 317 4.45 17.03 -2.99
CA GLN A 317 3.05 17.40 -3.10
C GLN A 317 2.21 16.14 -3.31
N THR A 318 1.39 15.83 -2.31
CA THR A 318 0.35 14.79 -2.39
C THR A 318 -0.89 15.39 -3.04
N GLN A 319 -1.41 14.73 -4.06
CA GLN A 319 -2.55 15.17 -4.87
C GLN A 319 -3.64 14.10 -4.82
N TRP A 320 -4.86 14.47 -4.51
CA TRP A 320 -6.05 13.62 -4.67
C TRP A 320 -6.82 14.04 -5.88
N ILE A 321 -7.16 13.08 -6.73
CA ILE A 321 -7.73 13.33 -8.04
C ILE A 321 -9.20 12.95 -8.00
N PHE A 322 -10.06 13.87 -8.43
CA PHE A 322 -11.50 13.72 -8.43
C PHE A 322 -12.05 13.84 -9.85
N ASP A 323 -13.04 13.01 -10.16
CA ASP A 323 -13.80 13.14 -11.39
C ASP A 323 -14.53 14.50 -11.42
N ARG A 324 -14.41 15.23 -12.54
CA ARG A 324 -15.00 16.58 -12.65
C ARG A 324 -16.53 16.59 -12.61
N THR A 325 -17.17 15.47 -12.97
CA THR A 325 -18.62 15.39 -13.13
C THR A 325 -19.28 14.77 -11.91
N SER A 326 -18.79 13.61 -11.48
CA SER A 326 -19.33 12.85 -10.36
C SER A 326 -18.72 13.22 -9.02
N SER A 327 -17.62 13.98 -9.00
CA SER A 327 -16.81 14.25 -7.79
C SER A 327 -16.29 12.99 -7.08
N ALA A 328 -16.30 11.84 -7.77
CA ALA A 328 -15.76 10.59 -7.24
C ALA A 328 -14.24 10.67 -7.11
N PHE A 329 -13.69 10.14 -6.01
CA PHE A 329 -12.25 9.97 -5.86
C PHE A 329 -11.73 8.92 -6.85
N LEU A 330 -10.79 9.34 -7.69
CA LEU A 330 -10.20 8.52 -8.74
C LEU A 330 -8.92 7.84 -8.27
N GLY A 331 -8.10 8.52 -7.46
CA GLY A 331 -6.81 8.05 -7.01
C GLY A 331 -5.94 9.18 -6.49
N GLU A 332 -4.67 8.88 -6.26
CA GLU A 332 -3.71 9.84 -5.73
C GLU A 332 -2.43 9.91 -6.55
N ARG A 333 -1.67 10.98 -6.35
CA ARG A 333 -0.35 11.16 -6.95
C ARG A 333 0.54 11.94 -6.00
N THR A 334 1.79 11.51 -5.85
CA THR A 334 2.81 12.24 -5.10
C THR A 334 3.90 12.70 -6.06
N VAL A 335 4.23 13.99 -6.04
CA VAL A 335 5.25 14.59 -6.90
C VAL A 335 6.27 15.39 -6.10
N LEU A 336 7.52 15.37 -6.53
CA LEU A 336 8.54 16.27 -6.00
C LEU A 336 8.25 17.70 -6.42
N THR A 337 8.30 18.65 -5.49
CA THR A 337 8.16 20.09 -5.76
C THR A 337 9.50 20.81 -5.88
N ALA A 338 10.59 20.15 -5.48
CA ALA A 338 11.95 20.65 -5.60
C ALA A 338 12.88 19.52 -6.05
N THR A 339 14.03 19.89 -6.61
CA THR A 339 15.09 18.92 -6.93
C THR A 339 15.68 18.38 -5.63
N THR A 340 15.71 17.06 -5.50
CA THR A 340 16.28 16.33 -4.36
C THR A 340 17.18 15.20 -4.85
N SER A 341 17.74 14.41 -3.93
CA SER A 341 18.44 13.17 -4.30
C SER A 341 17.52 12.13 -4.97
N ALA A 342 16.19 12.27 -4.85
CA ALA A 342 15.24 11.37 -5.52
C ALA A 342 15.03 11.74 -6.99
N GLY A 343 15.29 12.97 -7.40
CA GLY A 343 15.09 13.42 -8.77
C GLY A 343 14.82 14.93 -8.88
N PRO A 344 14.66 15.44 -10.10
CA PRO A 344 14.27 16.83 -10.33
C PRO A 344 12.84 17.11 -9.83
N SER A 345 12.52 18.40 -9.66
CA SER A 345 11.14 18.85 -9.46
C SER A 345 10.23 18.33 -10.59
N GLY A 346 9.00 17.93 -10.25
CA GLY A 346 8.04 17.30 -11.15
C GLY A 346 8.13 15.78 -11.25
N THR A 347 9.17 15.15 -10.67
CA THR A 347 9.29 13.69 -10.60
C THR A 347 8.12 13.10 -9.83
N VAL A 348 7.46 12.08 -10.41
CA VAL A 348 6.38 11.34 -9.75
C VAL A 348 6.97 10.25 -8.87
N LEU A 349 6.65 10.30 -7.57
CA LEU A 349 7.08 9.31 -6.59
C LEU A 349 6.01 8.25 -6.32
N GLY A 350 4.74 8.56 -6.58
CA GLY A 350 3.65 7.61 -6.42
C GLY A 350 2.47 8.02 -7.27
N VAL A 351 1.74 7.04 -7.79
CA VAL A 351 0.48 7.26 -8.50
C VAL A 351 -0.43 6.05 -8.29
N SER A 352 -1.72 6.31 -8.08
CA SER A 352 -2.73 5.29 -7.97
C SER A 352 -3.99 5.64 -8.75
N ALA A 353 -4.83 4.63 -9.00
CA ALA A 353 -6.18 4.76 -9.49
C ALA A 353 -7.06 3.69 -8.84
N VAL A 354 -8.08 4.08 -8.08
CA VAL A 354 -9.11 3.19 -7.57
C VAL A 354 -10.05 2.85 -8.72
N LEU A 355 -10.16 1.55 -9.03
CA LEU A 355 -10.97 1.05 -10.15
C LEU A 355 -12.27 0.42 -9.70
N ALA A 356 -12.25 -0.28 -8.57
CA ALA A 356 -13.44 -0.92 -8.02
C ALA A 356 -13.30 -1.11 -6.51
N LYS A 357 -14.43 -1.03 -5.83
CA LYS A 357 -14.63 -1.56 -4.49
C LYS A 357 -15.89 -2.43 -4.51
N ALA A 358 -15.88 -3.56 -3.82
CA ALA A 358 -17.06 -4.43 -3.73
C ALA A 358 -17.04 -5.32 -2.49
N ALA A 359 -18.22 -5.77 -2.05
CA ALA A 359 -18.35 -6.85 -1.09
C ALA A 359 -18.18 -8.21 -1.78
N VAL A 360 -17.41 -9.11 -1.17
CA VAL A 360 -17.23 -10.50 -1.63
C VAL A 360 -17.25 -11.48 -0.45
N GLY A 361 -17.43 -12.79 -0.73
CA GLY A 361 -17.61 -13.79 0.31
C GLY A 361 -16.30 -14.25 0.94
N ALA A 362 -15.24 -14.33 0.13
CA ALA A 362 -13.94 -14.86 0.54
C ALA A 362 -12.76 -14.09 -0.09
N PRO A 363 -11.55 -14.15 0.50
CA PRO A 363 -10.37 -13.55 -0.11
C PRO A 363 -10.02 -14.27 -1.41
N GLY A 364 -9.63 -13.51 -2.42
CA GLY A 364 -9.29 -14.03 -3.75
C GLY A 364 -10.48 -14.17 -4.70
N GLU A 365 -11.73 -14.01 -4.22
CA GLU A 365 -12.92 -13.96 -5.07
C GLU A 365 -13.03 -12.63 -5.81
N LEU A 366 -13.42 -12.68 -7.09
CA LEU A 366 -13.71 -11.47 -7.86
C LEU A 366 -15.20 -11.11 -7.77
N PRO A 367 -15.55 -9.81 -7.73
CA PRO A 367 -16.94 -9.39 -7.74
C PRO A 367 -17.68 -9.92 -8.97
N GLY A 368 -18.88 -10.46 -8.77
CA GLY A 368 -19.71 -11.01 -9.85
C GLY A 368 -19.31 -12.42 -10.33
N ALA A 369 -18.37 -13.10 -9.66
CA ALA A 369 -18.15 -14.53 -9.89
C ALA A 369 -19.40 -15.33 -9.47
N PRO A 370 -19.85 -16.32 -10.28
CA PRO A 370 -20.97 -17.17 -9.91
C PRO A 370 -20.62 -17.95 -8.63
N LYS A 371 -21.54 -17.98 -7.67
CA LYS A 371 -21.42 -18.84 -6.48
C LYS A 371 -21.46 -20.29 -6.96
N GLY A 372 -20.35 -21.00 -6.83
CA GLY A 372 -20.19 -22.40 -7.22
C GLY A 372 -20.86 -23.36 -6.25
#